data_AF-A0A1W1BVS9-F1
#
_entry.id   AF-A0A1W1BVS9-F1
#
_cell.length_a   1.000
_cell.length_b   1.000
_cell.length_c   1.000
_cell.angle_alpha   90.00
_cell.angle_beta   90.00
_cell.angle_gamma   90.00
#
_symmetry.space_group_name_H-M   'P 1'
#
loop_
_entity.id
_entity.type
_entity.pdbx_description
1 polymer ?
#
loop_
_entity_poly.entity_id
_entity_poly.type
_entity_poly.pdbx_seq_one_letter_code
_entity_poly.pdbx_strand_id
1 'polypeptide(L)' 'MNVMKIASSISGIIVLLYSILLLFQIWGSGISADIFFKITISSIFIIIILMGLAVMYREYIEDKNMRDDDYLM' A
#
# COMPACT_ATOMS: atom_id res chain seq x y z
N MET A 1 12.86 3.04 -12.36
CA MET A 1 12.33 3.62 -11.11
C MET A 1 11.94 2.47 -10.21
N ASN A 2 12.60 2.27 -9.06
CA ASN A 2 12.40 1.08 -8.23
C ASN A 2 10.93 0.98 -7.82
N VAL A 3 10.20 -0.03 -8.30
CA VAL A 3 8.76 -0.22 -7.98
C VAL A 3 8.51 -0.27 -6.48
N MET A 4 9.49 -0.75 -5.71
CA MET A 4 9.47 -0.70 -4.25
C MET A 4 9.42 0.73 -3.68
N LYS A 5 10.11 1.70 -4.31
CA LYS A 5 10.02 3.12 -3.93
C LYS A 5 8.64 3.68 -4.25
N ILE A 6 8.06 3.30 -5.40
CA ILE A 6 6.72 3.75 -5.81
C ILE A 6 5.64 3.20 -4.85
N ALA A 7 5.67 1.89 -4.56
CA ALA A 7 4.74 1.25 -3.64
C ALA A 7 4.85 1.82 -2.22
N SER A 8 6.06 2.06 -1.75
CA SER A 8 6.32 2.71 -0.45
C SER A 8 5.79 4.15 -0.41
N SER A 9 6.05 4.95 -1.45
CA SER A 9 5.54 6.33 -1.52
C SER A 9 4.01 6.38 -1.59
N ILE A 10 3.37 5.53 -2.40
CA ILE A 10 1.91 5.48 -2.54
C ILE A 10 1.25 5.05 -1.23
N SER A 11 1.74 3.98 -0.60
CA SER A 11 1.21 3.51 0.68
C SER A 11 1.38 4.55 1.79
N GLY A 12 2.53 5.24 1.85
CA GLY A 12 2.76 6.34 2.78
C GLY A 12 1.76 7.50 2.61
N ILE A 13 1.46 7.90 1.37
CA ILE A 13 0.47 8.94 1.09
C ILE A 13 -0.93 8.51 1.53
N ILE A 14 -1.33 7.26 1.26
CA ILE A 14 -2.63 6.72 1.66
C ILE A 14 -2.78 6.73 3.18
N VAL A 15 -1.75 6.28 3.91
CA VAL A 15 -1.74 6.30 5.38
C VAL A 15 -1.82 7.71 5.93
N LEU A 16 -1.10 8.67 5.33
CA LEU A 16 -1.12 10.06 5.75
C LEU A 16 -2.50 10.70 5.55
N LEU A 17 -3.12 10.49 4.37
CA LEU A 17 -4.47 10.98 4.09
C LEU A 17 -5.52 10.33 5.01
N TYR A 18 -5.41 9.03 5.25
CA TYR A 18 -6.30 8.32 6.17
C TYR A 18 -6.13 8.81 7.61
N SER A 19 -4.91 9.12 8.05
CA SER A 19 -4.64 9.68 9.38
C SER A 19 -5.30 11.04 9.58
N ILE A 20 -5.25 11.91 8.58
CA ILE A 20 -5.93 13.22 8.60
C ILE A 20 -7.45 13.01 8.70
N LEU A 21 -8.01 12.08 7.90
CA LEU A 21 -9.43 11.76 7.92
C LEU A 21 -9.86 11.19 9.28
N LEU A 22 -9.04 10.35 9.90
CA LEU A 22 -9.29 9.77 11.22
C LEU A 22 -9.27 10.84 12.31
N LEU A 23 -8.31 11.77 12.28
CA LEU A 23 -8.32 12.93 13.17
C LEU A 23 -9.58 13.79 12.93
N PHE A 24 -9.96 14.04 11.69
CA PHE A 24 -11.18 14.78 11.40
C PHE A 24 -12.41 14.08 11.98
N GLN A 25 -12.51 12.75 11.87
CA GLN A 25 -13.63 11.97 12.40
C GLN A 25 -13.70 11.94 13.94
N ILE A 26 -12.55 11.90 14.63
CA ILE A 26 -12.50 11.91 16.10
C ILE A 26 -12.93 13.26 16.66
N TRP A 27 -12.43 14.34 16.05
CA TRP A 27 -12.62 15.71 16.53
C TRP A 27 -13.86 16.40 15.93
N GLY A 28 -14.44 15.81 14.88
CA GLY A 28 -15.66 16.27 14.24
C GLY A 28 -16.48 15.09 13.68
N SER A 29 -17.78 15.06 13.96
CA SER A 29 -18.68 14.03 13.40
C SER A 29 -19.14 14.39 11.98
N GLY A 30 -18.22 14.82 11.11
CA GLY A 30 -18.53 15.31 9.77
C GLY A 30 -18.91 14.22 8.76
N ILE A 31 -18.60 12.95 9.08
CA ILE A 31 -18.93 11.78 8.25
C ILE A 31 -19.72 10.79 9.11
N SER A 32 -20.72 10.13 8.52
CA SER A 32 -21.48 9.09 9.21
C SER A 32 -20.60 7.89 9.56
N ALA A 33 -20.89 7.24 10.69
CA ALA A 33 -20.13 6.07 11.15
C ALA A 33 -20.08 4.95 10.09
N ASP A 34 -21.18 4.74 9.36
CA ASP A 34 -21.26 3.75 8.28
C ASP A 34 -20.27 4.05 7.13
N ILE A 35 -20.22 5.30 6.68
CA ILE A 35 -19.29 5.71 5.61
C ILE A 35 -17.85 5.62 6.09
N PHE A 36 -17.56 6.08 7.31
CA PHE A 36 -16.22 6.00 7.90
C PHE A 36 -15.73 4.53 8.00
N PHE A 37 -16.61 3.61 8.39
CA PHE A 37 -16.28 2.19 8.49
C PHE A 37 -15.96 1.58 7.11
N LYS A 38 -16.76 1.91 6.09
CA LYS A 38 -16.52 1.49 4.70
C LYS A 38 -15.17 2.00 4.16
N ILE A 39 -14.85 3.27 4.41
CA ILE A 39 -13.56 3.87 4.03
C ILE A 39 -12.41 3.14 4.74
N THR A 40 -12.54 2.89 6.05
CA THR A 40 -11.53 2.20 6.84
C THR A 40 -11.20 0.81 6.30
N ILE A 41 -12.23 -0.01 6.05
CA ILE A 41 -12.06 -1.34 5.46
C ILE A 41 -11.40 -1.23 4.08
N SER A 42 -11.84 -0.29 3.26
CA SER A 42 -11.29 -0.11 1.91
C SER A 42 -9.80 0.28 1.94
N SER A 43 -9.41 1.19 2.82
CA SER A 43 -8.01 1.59 3.00
C SER A 43 -7.12 0.42 3.44
N ILE A 44 -7.60 -0.43 4.35
CA ILE A 44 -6.87 -1.64 4.77
C ILE A 44 -6.68 -2.60 3.59
N PHE A 45 -7.74 -2.87 2.83
CA PHE A 45 -7.66 -3.75 1.66
C PHE A 45 -6.67 -3.24 0.62
N ILE A 46 -6.70 -1.93 0.33
CA ILE A 46 -5.77 -1.30 -0.63
C ILE A 46 -4.34 -1.50 -0.16
N ILE A 47 -4.03 -1.27 1.12
CA ILE A 47 -2.67 -1.43 1.66
C ILE A 47 -2.19 -2.88 1.53
N ILE A 48 -3.03 -3.86 1.87
CA ILE A 48 -2.69 -5.29 1.77
C ILE A 48 -2.37 -5.67 0.33
N ILE A 49 -3.23 -5.26 -0.62
CA ILE A 49 -3.04 -5.56 -2.04
C ILE A 49 -1.76 -4.89 -2.56
N LEU A 50 -1.53 -3.61 -2.23
CA LEU A 50 -0.32 -2.88 -2.65
C LEU A 50 0.95 -3.54 -2.14
N MET A 51 0.95 -3.98 -0.87
CA MET A 51 2.08 -4.71 -0.29
C MET A 51 2.27 -6.07 -0.98
N GLY A 52 1.20 -6.83 -1.20
CA GLY A 52 1.27 -8.11 -1.90
C GLY A 52 1.87 -7.97 -3.30
N LEU A 53 1.42 -6.98 -4.08
CA LEU A 53 1.95 -6.67 -5.40
C LEU A 53 3.43 -6.23 -5.34
N ALA A 54 3.80 -5.43 -4.35
CA ALA A 54 5.18 -4.98 -4.18
C ALA A 54 6.13 -6.15 -3.86
N VAL A 55 5.68 -7.11 -3.04
CA VAL A 55 6.44 -8.31 -2.71
C VAL A 55 6.57 -9.22 -3.94
N MET A 56 5.47 -9.51 -4.63
CA MET A 56 5.50 -10.32 -5.87
C MET A 56 6.42 -9.70 -6.92
N TYR A 57 6.39 -8.38 -7.08
CA TYR A 57 7.28 -7.70 -8.01
C TYR A 57 8.75 -7.79 -7.58
N ARG A 58 9.04 -7.74 -6.27
CA ARG A 58 10.39 -7.93 -5.75
C ARG A 58 10.89 -9.33 -6.07
N GLU A 59 10.09 -10.36 -5.79
CA GLU A 59 10.42 -11.76 -6.09
C GLU A 59 10.65 -11.95 -7.60
N TYR A 60 9.80 -11.38 -8.45
CA TYR A 60 9.97 -11.47 -9.90
C TYR A 60 11.27 -10.80 -10.40
N ILE A 61 11.64 -9.63 -9.85
CA ILE A 61 12.91 -8.98 -10.18
C ILE A 61 14.08 -9.82 -9.69
N GLU A 62 13.99 -10.38 -8.49
CA GLU A 62 15.04 -11.18 -7.88
C GLU A 62 15.31 -12.45 -8.69
N ASP A 63 14.25 -13.19 -9.06
CA ASP A 63 14.32 -14.34 -9.96
C ASP A 63 14.91 -13.97 -11.33
N LYS A 64 14.51 -12.84 -11.89
CA LYS A 64 15.04 -12.36 -13.17
C LYS A 64 16.54 -12.08 -13.07
N ASN A 65 16.97 -11.38 -12.02
CA ASN A 65 18.39 -11.05 -11.83
C ASN A 65 19.23 -12.32 -11.65
N MET A 66 18.74 -13.35 -10.94
CA MET A 66 19.46 -14.62 -10.79
C MET A 66 19.64 -15.38 -12.11
N ARG A 67 18.68 -15.26 -13.03
CA ARG A 67 18.78 -15.83 -14.40
C ARG A 67 19.72 -15.03 -15.29
N ASP A 68 19.72 -13.71 -15.17
CA ASP A 68 20.58 -12.82 -15.94
C ASP A 68 22.06 -12.90 -15.47
N ASP A 69 22.30 -13.19 -14.19
CA ASP A 69 23.63 -13.33 -13.58
C ASP A 69 24.22 -14.77 -13.67
N ASP A 70 23.61 -15.65 -14.48
CA ASP A 70 24.09 -17.02 -14.78
C ASP A 70 24.21 -17.97 -13.56
N TYR A 71 23.61 -17.59 -12.42
CA TYR A 71 23.59 -18.43 -11.20
C TYR A 71 22.64 -19.64 -11.31
N LEU A 72 21.79 -19.68 -12.33
CA LEU A 72 20.75 -20.70 -12.55
C LEU A 72 20.95 -21.54 -13.83
N MET A 73 22.20 -21.68 -14.32
CA MET A 73 22.53 -22.74 -15.30
C MET A 73 22.36 -24.14 -14.70
#